data_AF-A0AAV8WX47-F1
#
_entry.id   AF-A0AAV8WX47-F1
#
_cell.length_a   1.000
_cell.length_b   1.000
_cell.length_c   1.000
_cell.angle_alpha   90.00
_cell.angle_beta   90.00
_cell.angle_gamma   90.00
#
_symmetry.space_group_name_H-M   'P 1'
#
loop_
_entity.id
_entity.type
_entity.pdbx_description
1 polymer ?
#
loop_
_entity_poly.entity_id
_entity_poly.type
_entity_poly.pdbx_seq_one_letter_code
_entity_poly.pdbx_strand_id
1 'polypeptide(L)'
;MKSWELFDMQVRAKRCWLLQNPEKKCLNRLRLKTEVFHTMHVDRISLIGKSDPIICQYAEDYIRKHKRPQIKNLVANKFRELGRLMIPLQDIYQINTILEALKPKNYDKVVSAVRMISGYNETDKTFRAPSLALHFKTILLAVCSAAKTLIIKRDPIIPVTNYEQVLKDKKFLRTY
;
A
#
# COMPACT_ATOMS: atom_id res chain seq x y z
N MET A 1 -13.88 -13.50 29.41
CA MET A 1 -13.10 -12.50 28.64
C MET A 1 -13.52 -12.57 27.20
N LYS A 2 -14.14 -11.51 26.66
CA LYS A 2 -14.70 -11.52 25.31
C LYS A 2 -13.56 -11.27 24.30
N SER A 3 -13.44 -12.12 23.28
CA SER A 3 -12.44 -12.05 22.20
C SER A 3 -12.34 -10.67 21.51
N TRP A 4 -13.37 -9.84 21.64
CA TRP A 4 -13.46 -8.49 21.09
C TRP A 4 -12.63 -7.46 21.88
N GLU A 5 -12.38 -7.66 23.17
CA GLU A 5 -11.57 -6.75 24.00
C GLU A 5 -10.08 -6.91 23.75
N LEU A 6 -9.61 -8.14 23.44
CA LEU A 6 -8.23 -8.40 23.02
C LEU A 6 -7.94 -7.79 21.65
N PHE A 7 -8.89 -7.88 20.70
CA PHE A 7 -8.77 -7.23 19.39
C PHE A 7 -8.70 -5.71 19.52
N ASP A 8 -9.53 -5.11 20.37
CA ASP A 8 -9.56 -3.66 20.59
C ASP A 8 -8.33 -3.17 21.37
N MET A 9 -7.78 -3.98 22.28
CA MET A 9 -6.49 -3.74 22.94
C MET A 9 -5.32 -3.81 21.95
N GLN A 10 -5.32 -4.75 21.01
CA GLN A 10 -4.26 -4.87 20.00
C GLN A 10 -4.32 -3.73 18.97
N VAL A 11 -5.53 -3.28 18.61
CA VAL A 11 -5.76 -2.09 17.80
C VAL A 11 -5.31 -0.83 18.53
N ARG A 12 -5.63 -0.66 19.82
CA ARG A 12 -5.19 0.48 20.66
C ARG A 12 -3.67 0.47 20.91
N ALA A 13 -3.07 -0.68 21.17
CA ALA A 13 -1.63 -0.84 21.34
C ALA A 13 -0.87 -0.52 20.05
N LYS A 14 -1.34 -1.01 18.89
CA LYS A 14 -0.81 -0.60 17.57
C LYS A 14 -1.03 0.90 17.31
N ARG A 15 -2.15 1.49 17.75
CA ARG A 15 -2.42 2.93 17.65
C ARG A 15 -1.42 3.76 18.45
N CYS A 16 -1.06 3.32 19.65
CA CYS A 16 -0.09 4.00 20.51
C CYS A 16 1.35 3.87 19.97
N TRP A 17 1.69 2.71 19.39
CA TRP A 17 2.97 2.48 18.71
C TRP A 17 3.09 3.29 17.40
N LEU A 18 2.02 3.35 16.59
CA LEU A 18 1.93 4.16 15.36
C LEU A 18 2.03 5.67 15.65
N LEU A 19 1.79 6.11 16.88
CA LEU A 19 1.85 7.54 17.22
C LEU A 19 3.28 8.04 17.47
N GLN A 20 4.26 7.17 17.72
CA GLN A 20 5.64 7.53 18.09
C GLN A 20 6.66 7.38 16.94
N ASN A 21 6.24 7.00 15.72
CA ASN A 21 7.15 6.74 14.61
C ASN A 21 7.54 8.01 13.78
N PRO A 22 8.81 8.14 13.34
CA PRO A 22 9.29 9.22 12.47
C PRO A 22 8.60 9.26 11.09
N GLU A 23 7.89 8.19 10.71
CA GLU A 23 7.08 8.03 9.49
C GLU A 23 5.95 9.09 9.38
N LYS A 24 5.49 9.65 10.51
CA LYS A 24 4.53 10.76 10.52
C LYS A 24 5.05 12.06 9.94
N LYS A 25 6.37 12.29 9.94
CA LYS A 25 6.95 13.54 9.44
C LYS A 25 6.69 13.71 7.93
N CYS A 26 6.58 12.60 7.22
CA CYS A 26 6.41 12.55 5.78
C CYS A 26 4.94 12.70 5.35
N LEU A 27 4.00 12.17 6.12
CA LEU A 27 2.56 12.41 5.95
C LEU A 27 2.19 13.89 6.00
N ASN A 28 2.91 14.69 6.80
CA ASN A 28 2.70 16.13 6.89
C ASN A 28 3.29 16.92 5.70
N ARG A 29 4.22 16.34 4.93
CA ARG A 29 4.80 16.97 3.73
C ARG A 29 3.84 16.90 2.53
N LEU A 30 2.95 15.93 2.52
CA LEU A 30 2.10 15.60 1.38
C LEU A 30 0.77 16.35 1.46
N ARG A 31 0.30 16.86 0.32
CA ARG A 31 -1.01 17.55 0.22
C ARG A 31 -2.19 16.59 0.44
N LEU A 32 -1.90 15.29 0.47
CA LEU A 32 -2.85 14.21 0.71
C LEU A 32 -3.68 14.39 1.98
N LYS A 33 -3.11 14.93 3.06
CA LYS A 33 -3.85 15.11 4.32
C LYS A 33 -5.03 16.05 4.15
N THR A 34 -4.82 17.16 3.45
CA THR A 34 -5.83 18.19 3.22
C THR A 34 -6.70 17.92 2.01
N GLU A 35 -6.24 17.13 1.03
CA GLU A 35 -6.96 16.93 -0.23
C GLU A 35 -7.65 15.56 -0.40
N VAL A 36 -7.20 14.51 0.29
CA VAL A 36 -7.68 13.14 0.10
C VAL A 36 -8.06 12.46 1.41
N PHE A 37 -7.26 12.58 2.45
CA PHE A 37 -7.49 11.81 3.67
C PHE A 37 -8.75 12.19 4.43
N HIS A 38 -9.25 13.42 4.24
CA HIS A 38 -10.49 13.91 4.81
C HIS A 38 -11.74 13.33 4.11
N THR A 39 -11.64 12.89 2.85
CA THR A 39 -12.76 12.28 2.12
C THR A 39 -12.88 10.78 2.39
N MET A 40 -11.81 10.16 2.89
CA MET A 40 -11.76 8.73 3.16
C MET A 40 -12.43 8.37 4.49
N HIS A 41 -13.26 7.33 4.47
CA HIS A 41 -13.82 6.74 5.68
C HIS A 41 -12.72 6.23 6.63
N VAL A 42 -12.92 6.41 7.94
CA VAL A 42 -11.96 5.95 8.97
C VAL A 42 -12.19 4.47 9.25
N ASP A 43 -11.50 3.62 8.50
CA ASP A 43 -11.52 2.16 8.66
C ASP A 43 -10.10 1.57 8.60
N ARG A 44 -10.00 0.26 8.85
CA ARG A 44 -8.74 -0.48 8.80
C ARG A 44 -8.02 -0.31 7.46
N ILE A 45 -8.76 -0.29 6.36
CA ILE A 45 -8.23 -0.14 5.00
C ILE A 45 -7.53 1.22 4.86
N SER A 46 -8.23 2.30 5.23
CA SER A 46 -7.70 3.65 5.19
C SER A 46 -6.51 3.82 6.14
N LEU A 47 -6.52 3.18 7.31
CA LEU A 47 -5.41 3.22 8.25
C LEU A 47 -4.15 2.55 7.68
N ILE A 48 -4.29 1.34 7.12
CA ILE A 48 -3.17 0.60 6.52
C ILE A 48 -2.58 1.40 5.36
N GLY A 49 -3.42 1.89 4.44
CA GLY A 49 -2.93 2.71 3.34
C GLY A 49 -2.19 3.97 3.81
N LYS A 50 -2.73 4.67 4.83
CA LYS A 50 -2.15 5.92 5.38
C LYS A 50 -0.84 5.68 6.10
N SER A 51 -0.61 4.46 6.57
CA SER A 51 0.60 4.11 7.30
C SER A 51 1.76 3.81 6.36
N ASP A 52 1.51 3.37 5.13
CA ASP A 52 2.58 3.02 4.19
C ASP A 52 3.10 4.26 3.42
N PRO A 53 4.39 4.60 3.53
CA PRO A 53 4.91 5.80 2.91
C PRO A 53 5.02 5.74 1.37
N ILE A 54 5.18 4.55 0.79
CA ILE A 54 5.25 4.37 -0.67
C ILE A 54 3.86 4.52 -1.28
N ILE A 55 2.82 3.99 -0.62
CA ILE A 55 1.42 4.22 -1.03
C ILE A 55 1.11 5.72 -1.01
N CYS A 56 1.56 6.43 0.03
CA CYS A 56 1.39 7.87 0.11
C CYS A 56 2.12 8.60 -1.03
N GLN A 57 3.37 8.26 -1.31
CA GLN A 57 4.10 8.88 -2.43
C GLN A 57 3.43 8.62 -3.78
N TYR A 58 2.94 7.40 -4.02
CA TYR A 58 2.19 7.06 -5.22
C TYR A 58 0.97 7.97 -5.41
N ALA A 59 0.20 8.21 -4.34
CA ALA A 59 -0.96 9.08 -4.37
C ALA A 59 -0.60 10.55 -4.68
N GLU A 60 0.47 11.06 -4.07
CA GLU A 60 0.99 12.41 -4.35
C GLU A 60 1.43 12.55 -5.81
N ASP A 61 2.16 11.57 -6.34
CA ASP A 61 2.57 11.56 -7.74
C ASP A 61 1.37 11.51 -8.69
N TYR A 62 0.28 10.84 -8.30
CA TYR A 62 -0.95 10.78 -9.08
C TYR A 62 -1.66 12.14 -9.13
N ILE A 63 -1.80 12.82 -7.99
CA ILE A 63 -2.40 14.16 -7.92
C ILE A 63 -1.55 15.18 -8.66
N ARG A 64 -0.22 15.11 -8.51
CA ARG A 64 0.71 16.01 -9.21
C ARG A 64 0.61 15.90 -10.72
N LYS A 65 0.39 14.68 -11.24
CA LYS A 65 0.19 14.43 -12.68
C LYS A 65 -1.17 14.90 -13.18
N HIS A 66 -2.21 14.88 -12.34
CA HIS A 66 -3.57 15.18 -12.75
C HIS A 66 -4.20 16.29 -11.90
N LYS A 67 -4.34 17.48 -12.48
CA LYS A 67 -4.84 18.68 -11.78
C LYS A 67 -6.38 18.78 -11.68
N ARG A 68 -7.13 17.74 -12.07
CA ARG A 68 -8.60 17.77 -12.09
C ARG A 68 -9.16 17.50 -10.68
N PRO A 69 -10.22 18.19 -10.23
CA PRO A 69 -10.76 18.00 -8.87
C PRO A 69 -11.28 16.58 -8.61
N GLN A 70 -11.83 15.92 -9.64
CA GLN A 70 -12.36 14.55 -9.53
C GLN A 70 -11.28 13.49 -9.27
N ILE A 71 -10.00 13.82 -9.47
CA ILE A 71 -8.87 12.92 -9.22
C ILE A 71 -8.77 12.56 -7.75
N LYS A 72 -9.18 13.46 -6.84
CA LYS A 72 -9.12 13.22 -5.40
C LYS A 72 -9.91 11.97 -4.98
N ASN A 73 -11.11 11.81 -5.53
CA ASN A 73 -11.96 10.63 -5.28
C ASN A 73 -11.36 9.37 -5.91
N LEU A 74 -10.81 9.48 -7.12
CA LEU A 74 -10.13 8.38 -7.78
C LEU A 74 -8.90 7.91 -6.99
N VAL A 75 -8.10 8.85 -6.48
CA VAL A 75 -6.93 8.57 -5.64
C VAL A 75 -7.37 7.92 -4.33
N ALA A 76 -8.42 8.43 -3.68
CA ALA A 76 -8.98 7.81 -2.47
C ALA A 76 -9.39 6.34 -2.72
N ASN A 77 -10.01 6.04 -3.86
CA ASN A 77 -10.39 4.67 -4.23
C ASN A 77 -9.15 3.79 -4.45
N LYS A 78 -8.16 4.25 -5.20
CA LYS A 78 -6.89 3.52 -5.43
C LYS A 78 -6.14 3.25 -4.13
N PHE A 79 -6.17 4.22 -3.23
CA PHE A 79 -5.59 4.10 -1.91
C PHE A 79 -6.29 3.02 -1.08
N ARG A 80 -7.62 2.95 -1.15
CA ARG A 80 -8.42 1.89 -0.52
C ARG A 80 -8.19 0.53 -1.17
N GLU A 81 -8.00 0.45 -2.48
CA GLU A 81 -7.63 -0.79 -3.17
C GLU A 81 -6.29 -1.33 -2.69
N LEU A 82 -5.26 -0.47 -2.57
CA LEU A 82 -3.98 -0.85 -2.00
C LEU A 82 -4.08 -1.27 -0.53
N GLY A 83 -4.88 -0.55 0.26
CA GLY A 83 -5.16 -0.95 1.64
C GLY A 83 -5.83 -2.32 1.74
N ARG A 84 -6.78 -2.63 0.83
CA ARG A 84 -7.43 -3.94 0.74
C ARG A 84 -6.44 -5.05 0.38
N LEU A 85 -5.50 -4.79 -0.52
CA LEU A 85 -4.43 -5.74 -0.86
C LEU A 85 -3.49 -6.00 0.32
N MET A 86 -3.18 -4.96 1.10
CA MET A 86 -2.27 -5.07 2.23
C MET A 86 -2.83 -5.88 3.40
N ILE A 87 -4.15 -5.98 3.54
CA ILE A 87 -4.80 -6.78 4.60
C ILE A 87 -4.39 -8.26 4.56
N PRO A 88 -4.64 -9.03 3.47
CA PRO A 88 -4.21 -10.43 3.40
C PRO A 88 -2.69 -10.58 3.41
N LEU A 89 -1.94 -9.60 2.89
CA LEU A 89 -0.48 -9.59 2.97
C LEU A 89 0.02 -9.53 4.43
N GLN A 90 -0.62 -8.72 5.26
CA GLN A 90 -0.33 -8.63 6.70
C GLN A 90 -0.81 -9.86 7.46
N ASP A 91 -2.07 -10.25 7.26
CA ASP A 91 -2.75 -11.24 8.09
C ASP A 91 -2.26 -12.67 7.81
N ILE A 92 -1.92 -12.99 6.56
CA ILE A 92 -1.55 -14.35 6.13
C ILE A 92 -0.04 -14.48 5.95
N TYR A 93 0.58 -13.48 5.31
CA TYR A 93 1.97 -13.56 4.89
C TYR A 93 2.94 -12.79 5.78
N GLN A 94 2.43 -12.09 6.80
CA GLN A 94 3.20 -11.24 7.73
C GLN A 94 4.02 -10.14 7.03
N ILE A 95 3.58 -9.72 5.84
CA ILE A 95 4.21 -8.66 5.05
C ILE A 95 3.59 -7.33 5.49
N ASN A 96 4.37 -6.51 6.20
CA ASN A 96 3.84 -5.29 6.83
C ASN A 96 3.92 -4.04 5.95
N THR A 97 4.79 -4.04 4.94
CA THR A 97 5.03 -2.87 4.06
C THR A 97 4.89 -3.24 2.59
N ILE A 98 4.47 -2.28 1.77
CA ILE A 98 4.43 -2.45 0.30
C ILE A 98 5.82 -2.69 -0.26
N LEU A 99 6.85 -2.06 0.32
CA LEU A 99 8.23 -2.29 -0.12
C LEU A 99 8.62 -3.76 -0.05
N GLU A 100 8.21 -4.43 1.02
CA GLU A 100 8.44 -5.86 1.19
C GLU A 100 7.59 -6.69 0.23
N ALA A 101 6.33 -6.31 0.00
CA ALA A 101 5.45 -6.96 -0.97
C ALA A 101 6.03 -6.92 -2.40
N LEU A 102 6.68 -5.81 -2.77
CA LEU A 102 7.29 -5.61 -4.09
C LEU A 102 8.57 -6.45 -4.31
N LYS A 103 9.11 -7.13 -3.29
CA LYS A 103 10.27 -7.99 -3.47
C LYS A 103 9.91 -9.20 -4.34
N PRO A 104 10.75 -9.60 -5.31
CA PRO A 104 10.46 -10.73 -6.21
C PRO A 104 10.12 -12.03 -5.45
N LYS A 105 10.77 -12.28 -4.31
CA LYS A 105 10.50 -13.44 -3.44
C LYS A 105 9.08 -13.53 -2.89
N ASN A 106 8.33 -12.43 -2.92
CA ASN A 106 6.96 -12.34 -2.43
C ASN A 106 5.94 -12.23 -3.57
N TYR A 107 6.37 -12.32 -4.84
CA TYR A 107 5.50 -12.18 -6.00
C TYR A 107 4.29 -13.11 -5.94
N ASP A 108 4.51 -14.40 -5.70
CA ASP A 108 3.42 -15.39 -5.63
C ASP A 108 2.43 -15.09 -4.49
N LYS A 109 2.93 -14.55 -3.37
CA LYS A 109 2.10 -14.11 -2.24
C LYS A 109 1.23 -12.91 -2.61
N VAL A 110 1.78 -11.97 -3.39
CA VAL A 110 1.03 -10.83 -3.92
C VAL A 110 -0.04 -11.30 -4.91
N VAL A 111 0.30 -12.21 -5.83
CA VAL A 111 -0.68 -12.78 -6.76
C VAL A 111 -1.81 -13.51 -6.02
N SER A 112 -1.46 -14.30 -5.00
CA SER A 112 -2.45 -14.97 -4.14
C SER A 112 -3.35 -13.97 -3.39
N ALA A 113 -2.76 -12.91 -2.83
CA ALA A 113 -3.52 -11.84 -2.19
C ALA A 113 -4.47 -11.13 -3.17
N VAL A 114 -4.02 -10.86 -4.40
CA VAL A 114 -4.86 -10.28 -5.48
C VAL A 114 -6.00 -11.22 -5.86
N ARG A 115 -5.75 -12.53 -5.98
CA ARG A 115 -6.79 -13.55 -6.22
C ARG A 115 -7.85 -13.54 -5.12
N MET A 116 -7.42 -13.42 -3.87
CA MET A 116 -8.31 -13.38 -2.72
C MET A 116 -9.23 -12.15 -2.75
N ILE A 117 -8.69 -10.95 -2.96
CA ILE A 117 -9.49 -9.70 -2.98
C ILE A 117 -10.35 -9.55 -4.24
N SER A 118 -9.99 -10.22 -5.34
CA SER A 118 -10.78 -10.25 -6.58
C SER A 118 -11.82 -11.37 -6.61
N GLY A 119 -11.88 -12.20 -5.57
CA GLY A 119 -12.83 -13.31 -5.44
C GLY A 119 -12.60 -14.37 -6.49
N TYR A 120 -11.35 -14.82 -6.65
CA TYR A 120 -11.01 -15.96 -7.50
C TYR A 120 -11.61 -17.25 -6.95
N ASN A 121 -12.30 -18.01 -7.80
CA ASN A 121 -12.78 -19.36 -7.51
C ASN A 121 -11.84 -20.39 -8.14
N GLU A 122 -11.20 -21.23 -7.31
CA GLU A 122 -10.31 -22.31 -7.78
C GLU A 122 -11.04 -23.37 -8.60
N THR A 123 -12.30 -23.66 -8.26
CA THR A 123 -13.10 -24.71 -8.91
C THR A 123 -13.48 -24.30 -10.33
N ASP A 124 -14.02 -23.09 -10.49
CA ASP A 124 -14.51 -22.59 -11.78
C ASP A 124 -13.43 -21.85 -12.58
N LYS A 125 -12.27 -21.58 -11.97
CA LYS A 125 -11.18 -20.75 -12.50
C LYS A 125 -11.64 -19.34 -12.93
N THR A 126 -12.65 -18.78 -12.27
CA THR A 126 -13.24 -17.47 -12.58
C THR A 126 -12.94 -16.45 -11.48
N PHE A 127 -12.98 -15.16 -11.85
CA PHE A 127 -12.89 -14.06 -10.90
C PHE A 127 -14.27 -13.43 -10.72
N ARG A 128 -14.68 -13.18 -9.48
CA ARG A 128 -15.87 -12.36 -9.19
C ARG A 128 -15.70 -10.92 -9.68
N ALA A 129 -14.49 -10.38 -9.59
CA ALA A 129 -14.13 -9.05 -10.09
C ALA A 129 -12.90 -9.12 -11.00
N PRO A 130 -13.03 -9.56 -12.27
CA PRO A 130 -11.90 -9.69 -13.20
C PRO A 130 -11.20 -8.34 -13.45
N SER A 131 -11.98 -7.27 -13.57
CA SER A 131 -11.47 -5.90 -13.75
C SER A 131 -10.57 -5.46 -12.61
N LEU A 132 -10.85 -5.90 -11.38
CA LEU A 132 -10.02 -5.60 -10.21
C LEU A 132 -8.66 -6.29 -10.33
N ALA A 133 -8.65 -7.59 -10.67
CA ALA A 133 -7.42 -8.34 -10.87
C ALA A 133 -6.54 -7.72 -11.98
N LEU A 134 -7.15 -7.33 -13.11
CA LEU A 134 -6.45 -6.66 -14.20
C LEU A 134 -5.89 -5.29 -13.77
N HIS A 135 -6.67 -4.53 -13.00
CA HIS A 135 -6.28 -3.19 -12.57
C HIS A 135 -5.06 -3.22 -11.61
N PHE A 136 -4.92 -4.28 -10.80
CA PHE A 136 -3.84 -4.40 -9.84
C PHE A 136 -2.45 -4.43 -10.47
N LYS A 137 -2.30 -5.01 -11.67
CA LYS A 137 -1.03 -4.96 -12.40
C LYS A 137 -0.56 -3.51 -12.60
N THR A 138 -1.45 -2.66 -13.13
CA THR A 138 -1.15 -1.25 -13.40
C THR A 138 -0.88 -0.47 -12.13
N ILE A 139 -1.63 -0.73 -11.06
CA ILE A 139 -1.42 -0.09 -9.75
C ILE A 139 -0.04 -0.46 -9.19
N LEU A 140 0.30 -1.76 -9.15
CA LEU A 140 1.56 -2.24 -8.58
C LEU A 140 2.78 -1.70 -9.35
N LEU A 141 2.69 -1.63 -10.68
CA LEU A 141 3.71 -0.98 -11.52
C LEU A 141 3.92 0.50 -11.16
N ALA A 142 2.83 1.23 -10.94
CA ALA A 142 2.91 2.64 -10.58
C ALA A 142 3.47 2.84 -9.16
N VAL A 143 3.09 1.99 -8.22
CA VAL A 143 3.63 1.98 -6.84
C VAL A 143 5.12 1.62 -6.84
N CYS A 144 5.54 0.65 -7.65
CA CYS A 144 6.95 0.32 -7.85
C CYS A 144 7.72 1.52 -8.43
N SER A 145 7.13 2.27 -9.35
CA SER A 145 7.74 3.49 -9.90
C SER A 145 7.90 4.60 -8.85
N ALA A 146 6.93 4.74 -7.95
CA ALA A 146 7.02 5.65 -6.81
C ALA A 146 8.15 5.22 -5.85
N ALA A 147 8.22 3.93 -5.53
CA ALA A 147 9.29 3.35 -4.71
C ALA A 147 10.68 3.63 -5.31
N LYS A 148 10.87 3.37 -6.61
CA LYS A 148 12.12 3.69 -7.33
C LYS A 148 12.49 5.16 -7.20
N THR A 149 11.53 6.06 -7.40
CA THR A 149 11.76 7.52 -7.30
C THR A 149 12.28 7.92 -5.93
N LEU A 150 11.68 7.37 -4.87
CA LEU A 150 12.10 7.64 -3.50
C LEU A 150 13.49 7.06 -3.17
N ILE A 151 13.78 5.85 -3.64
CA ILE A 151 15.08 5.19 -3.47
C ILE A 151 16.18 6.01 -4.16
N ILE A 152 15.96 6.44 -5.40
CA ILE A 152 16.91 7.25 -6.16
C ILE A 152 17.16 8.60 -5.48
N LYS A 153 16.10 9.23 -4.95
CA LYS A 153 16.19 10.49 -4.21
C LYS A 153 16.82 10.34 -2.82
N ARG A 154 17.09 9.10 -2.36
CA ARG A 154 17.51 8.78 -0.99
C ARG A 154 16.62 9.44 0.06
N ASP A 155 15.31 9.43 -0.20
CA ASP A 155 14.36 10.10 0.68
C ASP A 155 14.32 9.35 2.03
N PRO A 156 14.51 10.04 3.18
CA PRO A 156 14.57 9.42 4.50
C PRO A 156 13.25 8.75 4.91
N ILE A 157 12.18 8.97 4.14
CA ILE A 157 10.88 8.30 4.30
C ILE A 157 10.96 6.78 4.14
N ILE A 158 11.94 6.28 3.37
CA ILE A 158 12.10 4.84 3.16
C ILE A 158 13.09 4.31 4.21
N PRO A 159 12.72 3.29 5.01
CA PRO A 159 13.63 2.61 5.93
C PRO A 159 14.53 1.62 5.17
N VAL A 160 15.23 2.09 4.13
CA VAL A 160 16.20 1.31 3.37
C VAL A 160 17.58 1.77 3.77
N THR A 161 18.30 0.93 4.51
CA THR A 161 19.66 1.22 4.96
C THR A 161 20.69 1.07 3.82
N ASN A 162 20.37 0.33 2.76
CA ASN A 162 21.31 0.03 1.68
C ASN A 162 20.72 0.26 0.28
N TYR A 163 20.62 1.54 -0.12
CA TYR A 163 20.05 1.98 -1.39
C TYR A 163 20.77 1.40 -2.61
N GLU A 164 22.09 1.19 -2.52
CA GLU A 164 22.89 0.69 -3.64
C GLU A 164 22.60 -0.78 -3.96
N GLN A 165 22.34 -1.60 -2.94
CA GLN A 165 22.04 -3.01 -3.14
C GLN A 165 20.65 -3.21 -3.78
N VAL A 166 19.68 -2.36 -3.41
CA VAL A 166 18.33 -2.36 -4.03
C VAL A 166 18.39 -1.92 -5.49
N LEU A 167 19.27 -0.96 -5.84
CA LEU A 167 19.46 -0.50 -7.23
C LEU A 167 20.20 -1.53 -8.09
N LYS A 168 21.15 -2.28 -7.52
CA LYS A 168 21.89 -3.36 -8.20
C LYS A 168 21.04 -4.59 -8.47
N ASP A 169 19.98 -4.78 -7.71
CA ASP A 169 19.05 -5.90 -7.86
C ASP A 169 18.15 -5.67 -9.10
N LYS A 170 18.72 -5.82 -10.30
CA LYS A 170 18.04 -5.65 -11.61
C LYS A 170 16.73 -6.45 -11.71
N LYS A 171 16.58 -7.51 -10.91
CA LYS A 171 15.37 -8.33 -10.81
C LYS A 171 14.19 -7.59 -10.18
N PHE A 172 14.43 -6.69 -9.20
CA PHE A 172 13.38 -5.89 -8.55
C PHE A 172 12.60 -5.01 -9.54
N LEU A 173 13.22 -4.66 -10.68
CA LEU A 173 12.67 -3.71 -11.64
C LEU A 173 11.80 -4.34 -12.74
N ARG A 174 11.81 -5.67 -12.90
CA ARG A 174 11.22 -6.40 -14.05
C ARG A 174 10.08 -7.37 -13.69
N THR A 175 9.75 -7.55 -12.41
CA THR A 175 8.88 -8.65 -11.96
C THR A 175 7.38 -8.39 -12.08
N TYR A 176 6.94 -7.17 -12.38
CA TYR A 176 5.53 -6.77 -12.44
C TYR A 176 5.20 -6.11 -13.77
#